data_AF-A0A966VV00-F1
#
_entry.id   AF-A0A966VV00-F1
#
_cell.length_a   1.000
_cell.length_b   1.000
_cell.length_c   1.000
_cell.angle_alpha   90.00
_cell.angle_beta   90.00
_cell.angle_gamma   90.00
#
_symmetry.space_group_name_H-M   'P 1'
#
loop_
_entity.id
_entity.type
_entity.pdbx_description
1 polymer ?
#
loop_
_entity_poly.entity_id
_entity_poly.type
_entity_poly.pdbx_seq_one_letter_code
_entity_poly.pdbx_strand_id
1 'polypeptide(L)'
;FIVNKSDRPDATRFVNHLKGMLAPAFSRQQQEILILQTTATSNEGVAQVYTTLCELSGTPKESEKRNRLLAERAYRLIEAKRMKEVNRDLLFEKIKAEKEKGDFNLYQFANRF
;
A
#
# COMPACT_ATOMS: atom_id res chain seq x y z
N PHE A 1 -7.12 -6.54 13.50
CA PHE A 1 -5.79 -6.91 14.03
C PHE A 1 -5.83 -8.35 14.54
N ILE A 2 -4.75 -9.09 14.35
CA ILE A 2 -4.58 -10.44 14.91
C ILE A 2 -3.39 -10.40 15.85
N VAL A 3 -3.60 -10.73 17.13
CA VAL A 3 -2.56 -10.88 18.14
C VAL A 3 -2.23 -12.36 18.24
N ASN A 4 -1.02 -12.73 17.82
CA ASN A 4 -0.54 -14.11 17.86
C ASN A 4 0.27 -14.38 19.15
N LYS A 5 0.45 -15.66 19.51
CA LYS A 5 1.06 -16.13 20.76
C LYS A 5 0.27 -15.68 22.01
N SER A 6 -1.04 -15.86 21.94
CA SER A 6 -1.96 -15.43 23.00
C SER A 6 -1.95 -16.37 24.22
N ASP A 7 -1.26 -17.50 24.12
CA ASP A 7 -0.89 -18.40 25.21
C ASP A 7 0.03 -17.75 26.26
N ARG A 8 0.67 -16.61 25.93
CA ARG A 8 1.56 -15.89 26.86
C ARG A 8 0.78 -15.11 27.92
N PRO A 9 1.26 -15.05 29.18
CA PRO A 9 0.55 -14.39 30.28
C PRO A 9 0.29 -12.89 30.05
N ASP A 10 1.14 -12.21 29.26
CA ASP A 10 0.99 -10.79 28.95
C ASP A 10 0.09 -10.48 27.74
N ALA A 11 -0.42 -11.50 27.05
CA ALA A 11 -1.19 -11.32 25.82
C ALA A 11 -2.47 -10.49 26.03
N THR A 12 -3.15 -10.70 27.16
CA THR A 12 -4.34 -9.93 27.54
C THR A 12 -4.03 -8.46 27.77
N ARG A 13 -2.90 -8.15 28.41
CA ARG A 13 -2.45 -6.77 28.62
C ARG A 13 -2.16 -6.09 27.28
N PHE A 14 -1.50 -6.79 26.37
CA PHE A 14 -1.20 -6.27 25.03
C PHE A 14 -2.48 -5.97 24.23
N VAL A 15 -3.48 -6.85 24.28
CA VAL A 15 -4.77 -6.59 23.62
C VAL A 15 -5.47 -5.37 24.20
N ASN A 16 -5.46 -5.19 25.52
CA ASN A 16 -6.08 -4.03 26.15
C ASN A 16 -5.36 -2.72 25.78
N HIS A 17 -4.02 -2.73 25.71
CA HIS A 17 -3.26 -1.60 25.20
C HIS A 17 -3.61 -1.28 23.74
N LEU A 18 -3.69 -2.31 22.89
CA LEU A 18 -4.05 -2.14 21.49
C LEU A 18 -5.47 -1.55 21.32
N LYS A 19 -6.44 -1.99 22.13
CA LYS A 19 -7.78 -1.40 22.19
C LYS A 19 -7.72 0.07 22.57
N GLY A 20 -6.95 0.42 23.60
CA GLY A 20 -6.77 1.81 24.03
C GLY A 20 -6.16 2.71 22.95
N MET A 21 -5.16 2.22 22.21
CA MET A 21 -4.55 2.95 21.09
C MET A 21 -5.53 3.19 19.93
N LEU A 22 -6.43 2.25 19.68
CA LEU A 22 -7.38 2.33 18.57
C LEU A 22 -8.69 3.05 18.94
N ALA A 23 -8.97 3.23 20.24
CA ALA A 23 -10.16 3.93 20.74
C ALA A 23 -10.42 5.31 20.09
N PRO A 24 -9.41 6.18 19.90
CA PRO A 24 -9.61 7.46 19.22
C PRO A 24 -9.98 7.30 17.73
N ALA A 25 -9.48 6.25 17.07
CA ALA A 25 -9.74 5.98 15.66
C ALA A 25 -11.16 5.41 15.41
N PHE A 26 -11.74 4.72 16.39
CA PHE A 26 -13.11 4.19 16.32
C PHE A 26 -14.18 5.29 16.24
N SER A 27 -13.91 6.48 16.78
CA SER A 27 -14.85 7.61 16.70
C SER A 27 -15.03 8.19 15.29
N ARG A 28 -14.08 7.95 14.38
CA ARG A 28 -14.07 8.51 13.02
C ARG A 28 -14.44 7.50 11.94
N GLN A 29 -14.52 6.21 12.28
CA GLN A 29 -14.79 5.13 11.33
C GLN A 29 -16.16 4.51 11.60
N GLN A 30 -16.93 4.24 10.55
CA GLN A 30 -18.23 3.55 10.64
C GLN A 30 -18.12 2.09 11.14
N GLN A 31 -16.91 1.54 11.23
CA GLN A 31 -16.68 0.13 11.51
C GLN A 31 -15.56 -0.02 12.53
N GLU A 32 -15.83 -0.73 13.62
CA GLU A 32 -14.86 -1.07 14.65
C GLU A 32 -13.78 -2.00 14.08
N ILE A 33 -12.51 -1.74 14.40
CA ILE A 33 -11.40 -2.60 14.01
C ILE A 33 -11.33 -3.77 14.99
N LEU A 34 -11.80 -4.94 14.55
CA LEU A 34 -11.77 -6.17 15.35
C LEU A 34 -10.34 -6.57 15.73
N ILE A 35 -10.15 -6.99 16.98
CA ILE A 35 -8.90 -7.54 17.50
C ILE A 35 -9.14 -9.01 17.87
N LEU A 36 -8.48 -9.92 17.17
CA LEU A 36 -8.59 -11.37 17.39
C LEU A 36 -7.31 -11.90 18.05
N GLN A 37 -7.46 -12.80 19.01
CA GLN A 37 -6.35 -13.48 19.67
C GLN A 37 -6.17 -14.88 19.05
N THR A 38 -4.92 -15.27 18.85
CA THR A 38 -4.55 -16.57 18.25
C THR A 38 -3.30 -17.14 18.89
N THR A 39 -3.16 -18.46 18.82
CA THR A 39 -1.91 -19.18 19.11
C THR A 39 -1.64 -20.09 17.92
N ALA A 40 -0.87 -19.58 16.95
CA ALA A 40 -0.66 -20.27 15.67
C ALA A 40 -0.04 -21.67 15.83
N THR A 41 0.81 -21.88 16.84
CA THR A 41 1.46 -23.18 17.09
C THR A 41 0.50 -24.25 17.58
N SER A 42 -0.58 -23.88 18.28
CA SER A 42 -1.65 -24.79 18.70
C SER A 42 -2.89 -24.73 17.79
N ASN A 43 -2.81 -23.96 16.70
CA ASN A 43 -3.93 -23.72 15.77
C ASN A 43 -5.17 -23.09 16.44
N GLU A 44 -5.03 -22.47 17.61
CA GLU A 44 -6.12 -21.81 18.33
C GLU A 44 -6.47 -20.46 17.73
N GLY A 45 -7.77 -20.18 17.62
CA GLY A 45 -8.30 -18.93 17.08
C GLY A 45 -8.22 -18.79 15.56
N VAL A 46 -7.57 -19.72 14.85
CA VAL A 46 -7.43 -19.68 13.38
C VAL A 46 -8.79 -19.83 12.68
N ALA A 47 -9.66 -20.70 13.17
CA ALA A 47 -11.02 -20.84 12.63
C ALA A 47 -11.83 -19.54 12.78
N GLN A 48 -11.71 -18.87 13.93
CA GLN A 48 -12.36 -17.58 14.16
C GLN A 48 -11.84 -16.51 13.21
N VAL A 49 -10.51 -16.45 13.01
CA VAL A 49 -9.89 -15.55 12.01
C VAL A 49 -10.47 -15.79 10.63
N TYR A 50 -10.58 -17.05 10.21
CA TYR A 50 -11.11 -17.39 8.89
C TYR A 50 -12.56 -16.92 8.73
N THR A 51 -13.44 -17.24 9.68
CA THR A 51 -14.85 -16.81 9.64
C THR A 51 -14.98 -15.28 9.59
N THR A 52 -14.24 -14.56 10.44
CA THR A 52 -14.25 -13.09 10.44
C THR A 52 -13.74 -12.51 9.12
N LEU A 53 -12.72 -13.12 8.48
CA LEU A 53 -12.25 -12.68 7.17
C LEU A 53 -13.31 -12.87 6.09
N CYS A 54 -14.02 -14.01 6.10
CA CYS A 54 -15.12 -14.26 5.17
C CYS A 54 -16.23 -13.20 5.30
N GLU A 55 -16.67 -12.91 6.53
CA GLU A 55 -17.68 -11.88 6.82
C GLU A 55 -17.26 -10.49 6.33
N LEU A 56 -15.99 -10.11 6.56
CA LEU A 56 -15.46 -8.82 6.12
C LEU A 56 -15.34 -8.75 4.59
N SER A 57 -14.92 -9.83 3.94
CA SER A 57 -14.72 -9.90 2.48
C SER A 57 -16.02 -9.81 1.67
N GLY A 58 -17.18 -10.13 2.27
CA GLY A 58 -18.49 -10.05 1.62
C GLY A 58 -19.01 -8.62 1.42
N THR A 59 -18.34 -7.60 1.95
CA THR A 59 -18.75 -6.19 1.74
C THR A 59 -18.18 -5.63 0.44
N PRO A 60 -19.00 -5.07 -0.48
CA PRO A 60 -18.62 -4.68 -1.84
C PRO A 60 -17.74 -3.40 -1.93
N LYS A 61 -16.90 -3.12 -0.92
CA LYS A 61 -15.97 -1.99 -0.90
C LYS A 61 -14.71 -2.20 -1.76
N GLU A 62 -14.52 -3.37 -2.36
CA GLU A 62 -13.29 -3.71 -3.09
C GLU A 62 -13.18 -3.12 -4.49
N SER A 63 -14.29 -2.82 -5.18
CA SER A 63 -14.24 -2.49 -6.62
C SER A 63 -13.45 -1.21 -6.92
N GLU A 64 -13.68 -0.14 -6.16
CA GLU A 64 -13.00 1.15 -6.39
C GLU A 64 -11.51 1.10 -6.02
N LYS A 65 -11.17 0.53 -4.86
CA LYS A 65 -9.78 0.35 -4.43
C LYS A 65 -9.01 -0.53 -5.41
N ARG A 66 -9.63 -1.61 -5.89
CA ARG A 66 -9.04 -2.51 -6.89
C ARG A 66 -8.83 -1.80 -8.22
N ASN A 67 -9.83 -1.03 -8.69
CA ASN A 67 -9.70 -0.25 -9.92
C ASN A 67 -8.58 0.78 -9.83
N ARG A 68 -8.42 1.45 -8.68
CA ARG A 68 -7.32 2.39 -8.44
C ARG A 68 -5.96 1.70 -8.48
N LEU A 69 -5.81 0.55 -7.83
CA LEU A 69 -4.57 -0.24 -7.88
C LEU A 69 -4.23 -0.72 -9.30
N LEU A 70 -5.25 -1.14 -10.06
CA LEU A 70 -5.09 -1.53 -11.46
C LEU A 70 -4.67 -0.34 -12.33
N ALA A 71 -5.25 0.84 -12.11
CA ALA A 71 -4.88 2.07 -12.80
C ALA A 71 -3.41 2.45 -12.50
N GLU A 72 -2.98 2.43 -11.24
CA GLU A 72 -1.58 2.69 -10.87
C GLU A 72 -0.61 1.67 -11.51
N ARG A 73 -1.00 0.39 -11.55
CA ARG A 73 -0.20 -0.64 -12.22
C ARG A 73 -0.12 -0.40 -13.73
N ALA A 74 -1.23 -0.04 -14.36
CA ALA A 74 -1.28 0.28 -15.78
C ALA A 74 -0.40 1.51 -16.09
N TYR A 75 -0.46 2.54 -15.27
CA TYR A 75 0.38 3.74 -15.41
C TYR A 75 1.88 3.39 -15.38
N ARG A 76 2.34 2.61 -14.40
CA ARG A 76 3.75 2.17 -14.32
C ARG A 76 4.18 1.33 -15.51
N LEU A 77 3.28 0.48 -16.05
CA LEU A 77 3.56 -0.30 -17.25
C LEU A 77 3.68 0.58 -18.49
N ILE A 78 2.85 1.61 -18.62
CA ILE A 78 2.91 2.58 -19.71
C ILE A 78 4.21 3.38 -19.61
N GLU A 79 4.54 3.89 -18.42
CA GLU A 79 5.80 4.59 -18.16
C GLU A 79 7.01 3.74 -18.55
N ALA A 80 7.09 2.49 -18.05
CA ALA A 80 8.19 1.59 -18.36
C ALA A 80 8.31 1.30 -19.88
N LYS A 81 7.18 1.16 -20.59
CA LYS A 81 7.18 0.98 -22.04
C LYS A 81 7.67 2.22 -22.78
N ARG A 82 7.20 3.42 -22.40
CA ARG A 82 7.62 4.69 -23.02
C ARG A 82 9.09 5.00 -22.76
N MET A 83 9.57 4.69 -21.55
CA MET A 83 10.96 4.92 -21.16
C MET A 83 11.94 3.86 -21.68
N LYS A 84 11.46 2.78 -22.30
CA LYS A 84 12.32 1.68 -22.79
C LYS A 84 13.35 2.14 -23.82
N GLU A 85 13.00 3.13 -24.64
CA GLU A 85 13.86 3.69 -25.69
C GLU A 85 14.65 4.92 -25.20
N VAL A 86 14.40 5.36 -23.97
CA VAL A 86 15.02 6.53 -23.37
C VAL A 86 16.29 6.13 -22.64
N ASN A 87 17.44 6.34 -23.28
CA ASN A 87 18.74 6.16 -22.67
C ASN A 87 19.14 7.42 -21.86
N ARG A 88 19.44 7.25 -20.57
CA ARG A 88 19.79 8.34 -19.65
C ARG A 88 21.11 9.04 -20.02
N ASP A 89 22.10 8.30 -20.48
CA ASP A 89 23.40 8.85 -20.87
C ASP A 89 23.25 9.68 -22.15
N LEU A 90 22.45 9.20 -23.12
CA LEU A 90 22.12 9.97 -24.33
C LEU A 90 21.34 11.26 -24.02
N LEU A 91 20.42 11.21 -23.06
CA LEU A 91 19.71 12.40 -22.56
C LEU A 91 20.68 13.41 -21.97
N PHE A 92 21.61 12.95 -21.12
CA PHE A 92 22.60 13.81 -20.48
C PHE A 92 23.48 14.53 -21.51
N GLU A 93 24.03 13.80 -22.50
CA GLU A 93 24.87 14.38 -23.54
C GLU A 93 24.11 15.42 -24.38
N LYS A 94 22.84 15.14 -24.75
CA LYS A 94 22.00 16.09 -25.49
C LYS A 94 21.70 17.35 -24.69
N ILE A 95 21.39 17.22 -23.40
CA ILE A 95 21.13 18.36 -22.51
C ILE A 95 22.40 19.21 -22.36
N LYS A 96 23.55 18.57 -22.17
CA LYS A 96 24.84 19.26 -22.06
C LYS A 96 25.15 20.07 -23.31
N ALA A 97 25.01 19.46 -24.49
CA ALA A 97 25.25 20.11 -25.77
C ALA A 97 24.28 21.29 -26.06
N GLU A 98 23.01 21.19 -25.65
CA GLU A 98 22.08 22.31 -25.79
C GLU A 98 22.35 23.43 -24.77
N LYS A 99 22.77 23.08 -23.54
CA LYS A 99 23.17 24.07 -22.54
C LYS A 99 24.37 24.90 -22.96
N GLU A 100 25.34 24.30 -23.64
CA GLU A 100 26.52 25.00 -24.17
C GLU A 100 26.17 26.04 -25.25
N LYS A 101 25.03 25.90 -25.93
CA LYS A 101 24.56 26.85 -26.96
C LYS A 101 23.87 28.10 -26.40
N GLY A 102 23.59 28.15 -25.10
CA GLY A 102 22.77 29.19 -24.48
C GLY A 102 21.26 28.96 -24.64
N ASP A 103 20.44 29.61 -23.80
CA ASP A 103 18.97 29.56 -23.82
C ASP A 103 18.31 28.17 -23.67
N PHE A 104 18.94 27.26 -22.93
CA PHE A 104 18.36 25.95 -22.66
C PHE A 104 17.07 26.03 -21.83
N ASN A 105 15.99 25.42 -22.33
CA ASN A 105 14.72 25.25 -21.62
C ASN A 105 14.36 23.77 -21.48
N LEU A 106 14.31 23.28 -20.23
CA LEU A 106 14.04 21.88 -19.91
C LEU A 106 12.68 21.39 -20.43
N TYR A 107 11.63 22.21 -20.31
CA TYR A 107 10.28 21.81 -20.72
C TYR A 107 10.16 21.72 -22.24
N GLN A 108 10.78 22.67 -22.96
CA GLN A 108 10.84 22.60 -24.43
C GLN A 108 11.65 21.40 -24.90
N PHE A 109 12.76 21.09 -24.23
CA PHE A 109 13.57 19.91 -24.51
C PHE A 109 12.79 18.62 -24.29
N ALA A 110 12.11 18.48 -23.14
CA ALA A 110 11.33 17.31 -22.79
C ALA A 110 10.14 17.06 -23.75
N ASN A 111 9.51 18.13 -24.27
CA ASN A 111 8.42 18.03 -25.25
C ASN A 111 8.83 17.49 -26.63
N ARG A 112 10.14 17.39 -26.93
CA ARG A 112 10.64 16.82 -28.19
C ARG A 112 10.75 15.28 -28.16
N PHE A 113 10.43 14.65 -27.04
CA PHE A 113 10.46 13.21 -26.79
C PHE A 113 9.07 12.68 -26.39
#